data_AF-A0A839EG91-F1
#
_entry.id   AF-A0A839EG91-F1
#
_cell.length_a   1.000
_cell.length_b   1.000
_cell.length_c   1.000
_cell.angle_alpha   90.00
_cell.angle_beta   90.00
_cell.angle_gamma   90.00
#
_symmetry.space_group_name_H-M   'P 1'
#
loop_
_entity.id
_entity.type
_entity.pdbx_description
1 polymer ?
#
loop_
_entity_poly.entity_id
_entity_poly.type
_entity_poly.pdbx_seq_one_letter_code
_entity_poly.pdbx_strand_id
1 'polypeptide(L)'
;MTIPVSTDAAILAKFIHLDPKPIAVKWSVSEKGEGEVFGPSDSSLYALLTYADADFAKVAAKLASGQKLPAASVDVLPPWLSEEADLKSFKTNTGYDFTGQALPADPYLASPYSDGFAVTFSHSRTILVYGFSR
;
A
#
# COMPACT_ATOMS: atom_id res chain seq x y z
N MET A 1 19.24 12.52 -5.51
CA MET A 1 19.62 12.54 -4.08
C MET A 1 19.17 11.21 -3.51
N THR A 2 20.11 10.27 -3.32
CA THR A 2 19.82 8.89 -2.94
C THR A 2 19.69 8.82 -1.42
N ILE A 3 18.47 8.67 -0.91
CA ILE A 3 18.21 8.54 0.52
C ILE A 3 18.73 7.15 0.96
N PRO A 4 19.57 7.06 2.01
CA PRO A 4 20.13 5.79 2.45
C PRO A 4 19.02 4.87 2.98
N VAL A 5 18.96 3.67 2.41
CA VAL A 5 17.94 2.62 2.59
C VAL A 5 17.85 2.05 4.03
N SER A 6 18.68 2.48 4.99
CA SER A 6 18.81 1.78 6.29
C SER A 6 17.85 2.22 7.41
N THR A 7 17.30 3.44 7.39
CA THR A 7 16.42 3.92 8.47
C THR A 7 14.95 3.67 8.13
N ASP A 8 14.58 3.90 6.87
CA ASP A 8 13.20 3.80 6.38
C ASP A 8 12.68 2.37 6.38
N ALA A 9 13.52 1.38 6.06
CA ALA A 9 13.12 -0.03 6.07
C ALA A 9 12.85 -0.55 7.49
N ALA A 10 13.63 -0.10 8.49
CA ALA A 10 13.45 -0.49 9.89
C ALA A 10 12.21 0.15 10.51
N ILE A 11 11.87 1.37 10.08
CA ILE A 11 10.62 2.03 10.48
C ILE A 11 9.43 1.37 9.79
N LEU A 12 9.51 1.11 8.49
CA LEU A 12 8.43 0.43 7.76
C LEU A 12 8.13 -0.96 8.34
N ALA A 13 9.15 -1.69 8.79
CA ALA A 13 8.98 -3.00 9.42
C ALA A 13 8.12 -2.97 10.70
N LYS A 14 7.87 -1.79 11.30
CA LYS A 14 6.93 -1.63 12.42
C LYS A 14 5.47 -1.62 11.97
N PHE A 15 5.23 -1.34 10.69
CA PHE A 15 3.89 -1.18 10.12
C PHE A 15 3.53 -2.30 9.14
N ILE A 16 4.53 -2.84 8.43
CA ILE A 16 4.34 -3.90 7.45
C ILE A 16 5.33 -5.05 7.68
N HIS A 17 4.81 -6.27 7.67
CA HIS A 17 5.56 -7.52 7.59
C HIS A 17 5.96 -7.82 6.14
N LEU A 18 7.25 -7.74 5.84
CA LEU A 18 7.79 -7.94 4.49
C LEU A 18 8.47 -9.32 4.37
N ASP A 19 7.71 -10.34 3.96
CA ASP A 19 8.25 -11.67 3.61
C ASP A 19 7.60 -12.25 2.34
N PRO A 20 8.36 -12.44 1.24
CA PRO A 20 9.79 -12.16 1.03
C PRO A 20 10.19 -10.68 1.16
N LYS A 21 11.50 -10.38 1.19
CA LYS A 21 11.99 -9.00 1.25
C LYS A 21 11.91 -8.32 -0.13
N PRO A 22 11.26 -7.15 -0.25
CA PRO A 22 11.25 -6.38 -1.49
C PRO A 22 12.64 -5.84 -1.82
N ILE A 23 12.93 -5.69 -3.12
CA ILE A 23 14.18 -5.12 -3.64
C ILE A 23 14.17 -3.59 -3.63
N ALA A 24 12.98 -2.98 -3.66
CA ALA A 24 12.79 -1.55 -3.49
C ALA A 24 11.49 -1.26 -2.74
N VAL A 25 11.52 -0.20 -1.95
CA VAL A 25 10.41 0.21 -1.11
C VAL A 25 10.33 1.73 -1.13
N LYS A 26 9.12 2.25 -1.33
CA LYS A 26 8.76 3.65 -1.04
C LYS A 26 7.52 3.65 -0.18
N TRP A 27 7.50 4.44 0.88
CA TRP A 27 6.38 4.46 1.80
C TRP A 27 6.18 5.82 2.42
N SER A 28 4.98 6.06 2.94
CA SER A 28 4.65 7.22 3.74
C SER A 28 3.51 6.91 4.71
N VAL A 29 3.54 7.53 5.87
CA VAL A 29 2.41 7.61 6.79
C VAL A 29 1.91 9.04 6.77
N SER A 30 0.60 9.21 6.58
CA SER A 30 -0.08 10.49 6.60
C SER A 30 -1.15 10.48 7.66
N GLU A 31 -1.05 11.41 8.61
CA GLU A 31 -2.13 11.73 9.55
C GLU A 31 -3.33 12.26 8.75
N LYS A 32 -4.53 11.80 9.09
CA LYS A 32 -5.77 12.12 8.36
C LYS A 32 -6.57 13.28 8.97
N GLY A 33 -6.23 13.77 10.17
CA GLY A 33 -6.96 14.85 10.85
C GLY A 33 -6.85 16.20 10.10
N GLU A 34 -7.86 17.07 10.06
CA GLU A 34 -9.06 17.27 10.88
C GLU A 34 -10.32 17.32 10.01
N GLY A 35 -11.35 16.53 10.33
CA GLY A 35 -12.67 16.60 9.69
C GLY A 35 -13.73 15.92 10.53
N GLU A 36 -15.03 16.17 10.29
CA GLU A 36 -16.15 15.66 11.12
C GLU A 36 -16.21 14.12 11.24
N VAL A 37 -15.48 13.39 10.38
CA VAL A 37 -15.48 11.92 10.28
C VAL A 37 -14.18 11.28 10.78
N PHE A 38 -13.07 12.01 10.88
CA PHE A 38 -11.74 11.46 11.19
C PHE A 38 -11.16 12.05 12.48
N GLY A 39 -10.67 11.17 13.36
CA GLY A 39 -10.04 11.53 14.62
C GLY A 39 -8.59 12.02 14.46
N PRO A 40 -8.02 12.68 15.48
CA PRO A 40 -6.62 13.13 15.46
C PRO A 40 -5.60 11.97 15.49
N SER A 41 -6.04 10.75 15.80
CA SER A 41 -5.23 9.53 15.76
C SER A 41 -5.26 8.83 14.39
N ASP A 42 -6.21 9.19 13.52
CA ASP A 42 -6.42 8.46 12.28
C ASP A 42 -5.23 8.65 11.35
N SER A 43 -4.66 7.53 10.91
CA SER A 43 -3.45 7.52 10.09
C SER A 43 -3.62 6.59 8.91
N SER A 44 -3.06 6.98 7.77
CA SER A 44 -3.00 6.15 6.58
C SER A 44 -1.55 5.82 6.23
N LEU A 45 -1.30 4.56 5.95
CA LEU A 45 -0.04 4.03 5.47
C LEU A 45 -0.16 3.71 3.98
N TYR A 46 0.79 4.21 3.20
CA TYR A 46 0.98 3.80 1.81
C TYR A 46 2.37 3.21 1.66
N ALA A 47 2.48 2.03 1.07
CA ALA A 47 3.76 1.42 0.73
C ALA A 47 3.72 0.83 -0.67
N LEU A 48 4.67 1.22 -1.50
CA LEU A 48 4.91 0.67 -2.83
C LEU A 48 6.13 -0.26 -2.74
N LEU A 49 5.89 -1.55 -2.96
CA LEU A 49 6.85 -2.62 -2.77
C LEU A 49 7.19 -3.25 -4.12
N THR A 50 8.45 -3.18 -4.54
CA THR A 50 8.92 -3.84 -5.75
C THR A 50 9.68 -5.10 -5.38
N TYR A 51 9.34 -6.22 -6.02
CA TYR A 51 9.93 -7.53 -5.76
C TYR A 51 10.73 -8.05 -6.97
N ALA A 52 11.64 -8.99 -6.72
CA ALA A 52 12.22 -9.82 -7.77
C ALA A 52 11.15 -10.75 -8.38
N ASP A 53 11.29 -11.17 -9.64
CA ASP A 53 10.26 -11.93 -10.38
C ASP A 53 9.70 -13.14 -9.62
N ALA A 54 10.59 -13.99 -9.11
CA ALA A 54 10.22 -15.21 -8.40
C ALA A 54 9.50 -14.93 -7.07
N ASP A 55 9.83 -13.82 -6.41
CA ASP A 55 9.23 -13.44 -5.13
C ASP A 55 7.92 -12.69 -5.34
N PHE A 56 7.84 -11.84 -6.37
CA PHE A 56 6.60 -11.21 -6.79
C PHE A 56 5.51 -12.25 -7.06
N ALA A 57 5.82 -13.31 -7.81
CA ALA A 57 4.86 -14.38 -8.10
C ALA A 57 4.31 -15.04 -6.81
N LYS A 58 5.15 -15.24 -5.80
CA LYS A 58 4.74 -15.80 -4.50
C LYS A 58 3.82 -14.84 -3.75
N VAL A 59 4.18 -13.55 -3.67
CA VAL A 59 3.37 -12.55 -2.96
C VAL A 59 2.05 -12.32 -3.69
N ALA A 60 2.07 -12.21 -5.02
CA ALA A 60 0.87 -12.08 -5.83
C ALA A 60 -0.06 -13.29 -5.67
N ALA A 61 0.47 -14.51 -5.63
CA ALA A 61 -0.32 -15.72 -5.38
C ALA A 61 -0.95 -15.73 -3.97
N LYS A 62 -0.19 -15.34 -2.94
CA LYS A 62 -0.70 -15.20 -1.57
C LYS A 62 -1.84 -14.19 -1.52
N LEU A 63 -1.65 -13.01 -2.10
CA LEU A 63 -2.69 -11.98 -2.16
C LEU A 63 -3.92 -12.47 -2.93
N ALA A 64 -3.73 -13.11 -4.09
CA ALA A 64 -4.82 -13.61 -4.91
C ALA A 64 -5.64 -14.72 -4.24
N SER A 65 -5.03 -15.48 -3.31
CA SER A 65 -5.73 -16.47 -2.49
C SER A 65 -6.54 -15.87 -1.35
N GLY A 66 -6.33 -14.59 -1.03
CA GLY A 66 -7.10 -13.85 -0.03
C GLY A 66 -8.51 -13.50 -0.51
N GLN A 67 -9.37 -13.13 0.43
CA GLN A 67 -10.73 -12.69 0.13
C GLN A 67 -10.72 -11.34 -0.60
N LYS A 68 -11.12 -11.27 -1.87
CA LYS A 68 -11.27 -9.98 -2.56
C LYS A 68 -12.11 -9.00 -1.75
N LEU A 69 -11.57 -7.81 -1.53
CA LEU A 69 -12.28 -6.75 -0.84
C LEU A 69 -13.23 -6.04 -1.82
N PRO A 70 -14.31 -5.42 -1.30
CA PRO A 70 -15.12 -4.51 -2.08
C PRO A 70 -14.26 -3.38 -2.68
N ALA A 71 -14.80 -2.73 -3.70
CA ALA A 71 -14.24 -1.51 -4.25
C ALA A 71 -13.84 -0.52 -3.14
N ALA A 72 -12.59 -0.09 -3.15
CA ALA A 72 -12.07 0.93 -2.26
C ALA A 72 -11.64 2.13 -3.10
N SER A 73 -12.17 3.31 -2.73
CA SER A 73 -11.75 4.58 -3.32
C SER A 73 -10.89 5.34 -2.32
N VAL A 74 -9.83 5.97 -2.81
CA VAL A 74 -8.91 6.78 -2.02
C VAL A 74 -8.83 8.17 -2.64
N ASP A 75 -9.24 9.17 -1.87
CA ASP A 75 -9.36 10.56 -2.37
C ASP A 75 -8.01 11.27 -2.47
N VAL A 76 -7.08 10.97 -1.56
CA VAL A 76 -5.77 11.64 -1.48
C VAL A 76 -4.65 10.60 -1.40
N LEU A 77 -3.81 10.58 -2.42
CA LEU A 77 -2.55 9.83 -2.43
C LEU A 77 -1.37 10.75 -2.09
N PRO A 78 -0.30 10.22 -1.48
CA PRO A 78 0.96 10.92 -1.40
C PRO A 78 1.45 11.36 -2.80
N PRO A 79 1.99 12.58 -2.99
CA PRO A 79 2.40 13.08 -4.31
C PRO A 79 3.32 12.13 -5.07
N TRP A 80 4.31 11.55 -4.37
CA TRP A 80 5.27 10.60 -4.93
C TRP A 80 4.62 9.34 -5.52
N LEU A 81 3.47 8.91 -4.99
CA LEU A 81 2.84 7.65 -5.40
C LEU A 81 2.18 7.79 -6.78
N SER A 82 1.66 8.98 -7.08
CA SER A 82 1.06 9.28 -8.39
C SER A 82 2.07 9.33 -9.55
N GLU A 83 3.36 9.51 -9.25
CA GLU A 83 4.44 9.61 -10.23
C GLU A 83 5.05 8.24 -10.59
N GLU A 84 5.01 7.28 -9.66
CA GLU A 84 5.87 6.09 -9.70
C GLU A 84 5.13 4.78 -10.03
N ALA A 85 3.80 4.77 -9.93
CA ALA A 85 2.99 3.62 -10.29
C ALA A 85 2.08 3.99 -11.47
N ASP A 86 1.74 3.01 -12.31
CA ASP A 86 0.79 3.15 -13.43
C ASP A 86 -0.67 3.31 -12.90
N LEU A 87 -0.83 4.15 -11.88
CA LEU A 87 -2.07 4.49 -11.21
C LEU A 87 -3.01 5.30 -12.10
N LYS A 88 -2.56 5.70 -13.30
CA LYS A 88 -3.41 6.31 -14.32
C LYS A 88 -4.62 5.43 -14.64
N SER A 89 -4.42 4.11 -14.64
CA SER A 89 -5.50 3.12 -14.88
C SER A 89 -6.54 3.06 -13.75
N PHE A 90 -6.18 3.54 -12.54
CA PHE A 90 -7.04 3.59 -11.37
C PHE A 90 -7.55 5.01 -11.08
N LYS A 91 -7.15 6.02 -11.85
CA LYS A 91 -7.52 7.42 -11.57
C LYS A 91 -8.96 7.71 -12.01
N THR A 92 -9.75 8.32 -11.14
CA THR A 92 -11.09 8.83 -11.43
C THR A 92 -11.12 10.36 -11.36
N ASN A 93 -12.29 10.96 -11.60
CA ASN A 93 -12.47 12.41 -11.47
C ASN A 93 -12.33 12.90 -10.02
N THR A 94 -12.53 12.04 -9.02
CA THR A 94 -12.55 12.41 -7.59
C THR A 94 -11.40 11.83 -6.78
N GLY A 95 -10.54 10.99 -7.37
CA GLY A 95 -9.42 10.36 -6.67
C GLY A 95 -8.89 9.15 -7.42
N TYR A 96 -8.66 8.07 -6.68
CA TYR A 96 -8.25 6.78 -7.23
C TYR A 96 -9.23 5.70 -6.81
N ASP A 97 -9.69 4.92 -7.78
CA ASP A 97 -10.60 3.80 -7.58
C ASP A 97 -9.88 2.48 -7.84
N PHE A 98 -9.80 1.66 -6.80
CA PHE A 98 -9.20 0.33 -6.85
C PHE A 98 -10.25 -0.78 -7.01
N THR A 99 -11.34 -0.48 -7.73
CA THR A 99 -12.37 -1.44 -8.11
C THR A 99 -11.79 -2.66 -8.82
N GLY A 100 -12.18 -3.85 -8.37
CA GLY A 100 -11.97 -5.11 -9.11
C GLY A 100 -10.70 -5.92 -8.78
N GLN A 101 -9.72 -5.35 -8.08
CA GLN A 101 -8.49 -6.09 -7.69
C GLN A 101 -7.96 -5.77 -6.28
N ALA A 102 -8.72 -5.03 -5.44
CA ALA A 102 -8.35 -4.86 -4.04
C ALA A 102 -8.38 -6.21 -3.30
N LEU A 103 -7.24 -6.59 -2.74
CA LEU A 103 -7.05 -7.80 -1.96
C LEU A 103 -6.79 -7.42 -0.51
N PRO A 104 -7.07 -8.27 0.49
CA PRO A 104 -6.73 -7.98 1.87
C PRO A 104 -5.22 -7.81 1.98
N ALA A 105 -4.80 -6.76 2.67
CA ALA A 105 -3.39 -6.56 2.98
C ALA A 105 -2.95 -7.33 4.24
N ASP A 106 -3.86 -8.01 4.94
CA ASP A 106 -3.52 -9.01 5.94
C ASP A 106 -2.83 -10.23 5.28
N PRO A 107 -1.75 -10.81 5.85
CA PRO A 107 -1.10 -10.52 7.14
C PRO A 107 0.07 -9.54 7.07
N TYR A 108 0.17 -8.77 5.99
CA TYR A 108 1.29 -7.86 5.78
C TYR A 108 1.17 -6.62 6.65
N LEU A 109 -0.02 -6.20 7.09
CA LEU A 109 -0.17 -5.03 7.96
C LEU A 109 -0.07 -5.39 9.43
N ALA A 110 0.60 -4.55 10.21
CA ALA A 110 0.59 -4.63 11.66
C ALA A 110 -0.80 -4.30 12.21
N SER A 111 -1.13 -4.81 13.41
CA SER A 111 -2.43 -4.61 14.07
C SER A 111 -2.98 -3.18 14.08
N PRO A 112 -2.19 -2.10 14.29
CA PRO A 112 -2.76 -0.75 14.23
C PRO A 112 -3.24 -0.34 12.84
N TYR A 113 -2.81 -1.01 11.77
CA TYR A 113 -3.17 -0.74 10.39
C TYR A 113 -3.90 -1.91 9.73
N SER A 114 -4.53 -2.82 10.50
CA SER A 114 -5.11 -4.06 9.96
C SER A 114 -6.24 -3.84 8.95
N ASP A 115 -6.86 -2.66 8.94
CA ASP A 115 -7.91 -2.29 8.01
C ASP A 115 -7.30 -1.70 6.74
N GLY A 116 -6.97 -2.57 5.80
CA GLY A 116 -6.24 -2.18 4.59
C GLY A 116 -6.41 -3.13 3.42
N PHE A 117 -5.92 -2.70 2.26
CA PHE A 117 -5.94 -3.49 1.04
C PHE A 117 -4.61 -3.41 0.30
N ALA A 118 -4.34 -4.42 -0.51
CA ALA A 118 -3.21 -4.48 -1.42
C ALA A 118 -3.68 -4.60 -2.86
N VAL A 119 -2.93 -3.98 -3.78
CA VAL A 119 -3.17 -4.05 -5.22
C VAL A 119 -1.89 -4.51 -5.91
N THR A 120 -2.01 -5.50 -6.77
CA THR A 120 -0.89 -6.00 -7.57
C THR A 120 -0.86 -5.27 -8.92
N PHE A 121 0.32 -4.79 -9.33
CA PHE A 121 0.53 -4.23 -10.66
C PHE A 121 1.25 -5.28 -11.52
N SER A 122 0.47 -6.03 -12.30
CA SER A 122 0.94 -7.15 -13.12
C SER A 122 2.06 -6.77 -14.11
N HIS A 123 2.14 -5.51 -14.51
CA HIS A 123 3.14 -5.01 -15.46
C HIS A 123 4.46 -4.52 -14.82
N SER A 124 4.53 -4.38 -13.49
CA SER A 124 5.67 -3.73 -12.83
C SER A 124 6.24 -4.47 -11.62
N ARG A 125 5.80 -5.71 -11.34
CA ARG A 125 6.28 -6.53 -10.19
C ARG A 125 6.17 -5.79 -8.85
N THR A 126 5.20 -4.90 -8.80
CA THR A 126 5.04 -3.95 -7.72
C THR A 126 3.68 -4.18 -7.08
N ILE A 127 3.63 -3.95 -5.78
CA ILE A 127 2.43 -4.08 -4.97
C ILE A 127 2.26 -2.77 -4.20
N LEU A 128 1.08 -2.16 -4.33
CA LEU A 128 0.65 -1.11 -3.43
C LEU A 128 -0.01 -1.76 -2.22
N VAL A 129 0.46 -1.43 -1.02
CA VAL A 129 -0.17 -1.77 0.25
C VAL A 129 -0.70 -0.48 0.86
N TYR A 130 -1.99 -0.46 1.17
CA TYR A 130 -2.67 0.59 1.90
C TYR A 130 -3.14 0.05 3.24
N GLY A 131 -2.84 0.75 4.33
CA GLY A 131 -3.33 0.44 5.67
C GLY A 131 -3.95 1.67 6.32
N PHE A 132 -5.00 1.46 7.11
CA PHE A 132 -5.68 2.52 7.84
C PHE A 132 -5.74 2.19 9.33
N SER A 133 -5.41 3.19 10.15
CA SER A 133 -5.48 3.16 11.61
C SER A 133 -6.53 4.17 12.07
N ARG A 134 -7.34 3.79 13.05
CA ARG A 134 -8.32 4.64 13.74
C ARG A 134 -7.87 4.86 15.19
#